data_AF-A0A6G0Z1P2-F1
#
_entry.id   AF-A0A6G0Z1P2-F1
#
_cell.length_a   1.000
_cell.length_b   1.000
_cell.length_c   1.000
_cell.angle_alpha   90.00
_cell.angle_beta   90.00
_cell.angle_gamma   90.00
#
_symmetry.space_group_name_H-M   'P 1'
#
loop_
_entity.id
_entity.type
_entity.pdbx_description
1 polymer ?
#
loop_
_entity_poly.entity_id
_entity_poly.type
_entity_poly.pdbx_seq_one_letter_code
_entity_poly.pdbx_strand_id
1 'polypeptide(L)' 'HKFIIQAFQSIALRFITKAPWYVSNFTLHNDLKITNTTELAKTMYKRFHQNLCTHSNALISHTSTFTLPKNPPRRLKRK' A
#
# COMPACT_ATOMS: atom_id res chain seq x y z
N HIS A 1 8.02 -3.24 5.50
CA HIS A 1 6.59 -2.88 5.52
C HIS A 1 5.85 -3.41 4.28
N LYS A 2 6.27 -3.03 3.06
CA LYS A 2 5.68 -3.49 1.78
C LYS A 2 5.39 -5.01 1.70
N PHE A 3 6.37 -5.84 2.06
CA PHE A 3 6.23 -7.30 1.96
C PHE A 3 5.28 -7.92 3.00
N ILE A 4 5.16 -7.32 4.19
CA ILE A 4 4.29 -7.84 5.26
C ILE A 4 2.82 -7.68 4.86
N ILE A 5 2.45 -6.50 4.36
CA ILE A 5 1.07 -6.22 3.95
C ILE A 5 0.68 -7.07 2.73
N GLN A 6 1.60 -7.26 1.78
CA GLN A 6 1.36 -8.12 0.61
C GLN A 6 1.18 -9.60 1.00
N ALA A 7 1.97 -10.09 1.97
CA ALA A 7 1.81 -11.44 2.51
C ALA A 7 0.45 -11.58 3.22
N PHE A 8 0.08 -10.62 4.05
CA PHE A 8 -1.24 -10.59 4.70
C PHE A 8 -2.38 -10.60 3.68
N GLN A 9 -2.30 -9.77 2.62
CA GLN A 9 -3.30 -9.76 1.55
C GLN A 9 -3.40 -11.15 0.89
N SER A 10 -2.27 -11.77 0.56
CA SER A 10 -2.25 -13.09 -0.09
C SER A 10 -2.90 -14.18 0.79
N ILE A 11 -2.64 -14.14 2.11
CA ILE A 11 -3.24 -15.07 3.08
C ILE A 11 -4.75 -14.84 3.18
N ALA A 12 -5.18 -13.58 3.32
CA ALA A 12 -6.59 -13.22 3.43
C ALA A 12 -7.39 -13.63 2.18
N LEU A 13 -6.86 -13.35 0.98
CA LEU A 13 -7.51 -13.73 -0.27
C LEU A 13 -7.70 -15.24 -0.36
N ARG A 14 -6.65 -16.01 -0.05
CA ARG A 14 -6.70 -17.47 -0.07
C ARG A 14 -7.67 -18.04 0.95
N PHE A 15 -7.74 -17.44 2.14
CA PHE A 15 -8.68 -17.84 3.19
C PHE A 15 -10.14 -17.64 2.77
N ILE A 16 -10.45 -16.51 2.13
CA ILE A 16 -11.80 -16.17 1.65
C ILE A 16 -12.21 -17.07 0.48
N THR A 17 -11.34 -17.26 -0.51
CA THR A 17 -11.65 -18.06 -1.71
C THR A 17 -11.50 -19.56 -1.49
N LYS A 18 -11.02 -19.99 -0.33
CA LYS A 18 -10.68 -21.39 -0.02
C LYS A 18 -9.72 -22.00 -1.06
N ALA A 19 -8.83 -21.18 -1.62
CA ALA A 19 -7.99 -21.59 -2.73
C ALA A 19 -6.87 -22.58 -2.30
N PRO A 20 -6.70 -23.70 -3.02
CA PRO A 20 -5.63 -24.67 -2.76
C PRO A 20 -4.24 -24.07 -2.90
N TRP A 21 -3.27 -24.58 -2.16
CA TRP A 21 -1.89 -24.06 -2.10
C TRP A 21 -1.16 -24.01 -3.46
N TYR A 22 -1.51 -24.90 -4.38
CA TYR A 22 -0.94 -24.94 -5.73
C TYR A 22 -1.45 -23.81 -6.65
N VAL A 23 -2.54 -23.12 -6.27
CA VAL A 23 -3.01 -21.95 -7.00
C VAL A 23 -2.07 -20.79 -6.73
N SER A 24 -1.50 -20.20 -7.78
CA SER A 24 -0.58 -19.08 -7.64
C SER A 24 -1.30 -17.82 -7.13
N ASN A 25 -0.59 -16.97 -6.38
CA ASN A 25 -1.15 -15.67 -5.96
C ASN A 25 -1.47 -14.79 -7.18
N PHE A 26 -0.71 -14.91 -8.27
CA PHE A 26 -0.98 -14.18 -9.51
C PHE A 26 -2.33 -14.55 -10.12
N THR A 27 -2.66 -15.85 -10.16
CA THR A 27 -3.96 -16.34 -10.62
C THR A 27 -5.10 -15.79 -9.75
N LEU A 28 -4.96 -15.83 -8.43
CA LEU A 28 -5.96 -15.27 -7.51
C LEU A 28 -6.17 -13.76 -7.72
N HIS A 29 -5.10 -13.01 -7.97
CA HIS A 29 -5.20 -11.58 -8.22
C HIS A 29 -5.92 -11.26 -9.55
N ASN A 30 -5.63 -12.02 -10.61
CA ASN A 30 -6.29 -11.85 -11.92
C ASN A 30 -7.77 -12.25 -11.88
N ASP A 31 -8.08 -13.41 -11.31
CA ASP A 31 -9.45 -13.93 -11.26
C ASP A 31 -10.36 -13.02 -10.44
N LEU A 32 -9.86 -12.55 -9.28
CA LEU A 32 -10.61 -11.64 -8.41
C LEU A 32 -10.56 -10.18 -8.89
N LYS A 33 -9.74 -9.86 -9.91
CA LYS A 33 -9.47 -8.51 -10.41
C LYS A 33 -9.03 -7.54 -9.29
N ILE A 34 -8.27 -8.04 -8.31
CA ILE A 34 -7.83 -7.26 -7.14
C ILE A 34 -6.46 -6.65 -7.39
N THR A 35 -6.38 -5.32 -7.33
CA THR A 35 -5.14 -4.57 -7.47
C THR A 35 -4.10 -4.93 -6.41
N ASN A 36 -2.83 -4.90 -6.79
CA ASN A 36 -1.73 -5.15 -5.88
C ASN A 36 -1.70 -4.15 -4.71
N THR A 37 -1.33 -4.61 -3.51
CA THR A 37 -1.23 -3.77 -2.30
C THR A 37 -0.48 -2.48 -2.54
N THR A 38 0.58 -2.54 -3.36
CA THR A 38 1.47 -1.41 -3.58
C THR A 38 0.84 -0.33 -4.44
N GLU A 39 0.05 -0.71 -5.44
CA GLU A 39 -0.68 0.24 -6.27
C GLU A 39 -1.84 0.84 -5.50
N LEU A 40 -2.55 0.01 -4.73
CA LEU A 40 -3.60 0.47 -3.83
C LEU A 40 -3.05 1.49 -2.83
N ALA A 41 -1.93 1.19 -2.18
CA ALA A 41 -1.29 2.11 -1.23
C ALA A 41 -0.89 3.44 -1.89
N LYS A 42 -0.37 3.41 -3.13
CA LYS A 42 -0.06 4.63 -3.88
C LYS A 42 -1.32 5.44 -4.17
N THR A 43 -2.40 4.78 -4.60
CA THR A 43 -3.68 5.45 -4.90
C THR A 43 -4.28 6.06 -3.64
N MET A 44 -4.29 5.34 -2.53
CA MET A 44 -4.78 5.86 -1.24
C MET A 44 -3.94 7.04 -0.76
N TYR A 45 -2.61 6.94 -0.86
CA TYR A 45 -1.70 8.03 -0.51
C TYR A 45 -1.99 9.29 -1.33
N LYS A 46 -2.16 9.15 -2.65
CA LYS A 46 -2.50 10.28 -3.54
C LYS A 46 -3.85 10.92 -3.17
N ARG A 47 -4.89 10.10 -2.98
CA ARG A 47 -6.23 10.59 -2.60
C ARG A 47 -6.21 11.33 -1.28
N PHE A 48 -5.52 10.77 -0.28
CA PHE A 48 -5.36 11.40 1.02
C PHE A 48 -4.68 12.77 0.91
N HIS A 49 -3.55 12.86 0.18
CA HIS A 49 -2.82 14.13 0.04
C HIS A 49 -3.57 15.16 -0.82
N GLN A 50 -4.32 14.74 -1.84
CA GLN A 50 -5.20 15.62 -2.60
C GLN A 50 -6.20 16.34 -1.69
N ASN A 51 -6.79 15.61 -0.74
CA ASN A 51 -7.75 16.18 0.20
C ASN A 51 -7.10 17.09 1.25
N LEU A 52 -5.82 16.89 1.57
CA LEU A 52 -5.09 17.73 2.51
C LEU A 52 -4.70 19.09 1.91
N CYS A 53 -4.45 19.15 0.59
CA CYS A 53 -4.12 20.42 -0.08
C CYS A 53 -5.28 21.43 -0.01
N THR A 54 -6.53 20.97 0.03
CA THR A 54 -7.74 21.80 0.11
C THR A 54 -8.29 21.94 1.53
N HIS A 55 -7.52 21.55 2.56
CA HIS A 55 -8.01 21.52 3.93
C HIS A 55 -8.08 22.92 4.55
N SER A 56 -9.13 23.19 5.33
CA SER A 56 -9.37 24.50 5.97
C SER A 56 -8.23 24.93 6.91
N ASN A 57 -7.62 23.97 7.60
CA ASN A 57 -6.43 24.21 8.42
C ASN A 57 -5.17 24.39 7.54
N ALA A 58 -4.67 25.63 7.48
CA ALA A 58 -3.47 26.00 6.70
C ALA A 58 -2.20 25.24 7.10
N LEU A 59 -2.01 24.86 8.38
CA LEU A 59 -0.83 24.10 8.80
C LEU A 59 -0.77 22.71 8.13
N ILE A 60 -1.94 22.11 7.91
CA ILE A 60 -2.07 20.79 7.31
C ILE A 60 -1.85 20.86 5.79
N SER A 61 -2.35 21.89 5.13
CA SER A 61 -2.13 22.08 3.69
C SER A 61 -0.67 22.42 3.39
N HIS A 62 -0.02 23.27 4.19
CA HIS A 62 1.40 23.62 4.02
C HIS A 62 2.38 22.47 4.26
N THR A 63 2.00 21.49 5.08
CA THR A 63 2.83 20.30 5.37
C THR A 63 2.52 19.11 4.46
N SER A 64 1.50 19.23 3.60
CA SER A 64 1.12 18.16 2.67
C SER A 64 2.17 17.99 1.57
N THR A 65 2.66 16.76 1.37
CA THR A 65 3.61 16.43 0.31
C THR A 65 2.99 15.39 -0.62
N PHE A 66 2.84 15.71 -1.90
CA PHE A 66 2.20 14.81 -2.87
C PHE A 66 3.14 13.67 -3.36
N THR A 67 4.44 13.77 -3.06
CA THR A 67 5.45 12.80 -3.48
C THR A 67 5.63 11.72 -2.42
N LEU A 68 5.49 10.45 -2.83
CA LEU A 68 5.75 9.30 -1.95
C LEU A 68 7.18 9.41 -1.40
N PRO A 69 7.38 9.39 -0.06
CA PRO A 69 8.71 9.46 0.51
C PRO A 69 9.52 8.26 0.00
N LYS A 70 10.66 8.52 -0.65
CA LYS A 70 11.63 7.47 -0.96
C LYS A 70 12.00 6.83 0.37
N ASN A 71 11.77 5.52 0.53
CA ASN A 71 12.12 4.80 1.75
C ASN A 71 13.66 4.76 1.85
N PRO A 72 14.30 5.60 2.69
CA PRO A 72 15.75 5.57 2.80
C PRO A 72 16.14 4.24 3.46
N PRO A 73 17.31 3.68 3.13
CA PRO A 73 17.78 2.47 3.79
C PRO A 73 17.88 2.74 5.29
N ARG A 74 17.14 1.96 6.08
CA ARG A 74 17.20 1.98 7.54
C ARG A 74 18.56 1.42 7.97
N ARG A 75 19.57 2.29 8.06
CA ARG A 75 20.85 1.94 8.65
C ARG A 75 21.04 2.81 9.89
N LEU A 76 20.92 2.19 11.06
CA LEU A 76 21.40 2.80 12.29
C LEU A 76 22.90 3.04 12.11
N LYS A 77 23.35 4.29 12.30
CA LYS A 77 24.78 4.60 12.33
C LYS A 77 25.38 3.83 13.51
N ARG A 78 26.14 2.76 13.24
CA ARG A 78 26.99 2.12 14.25
C ARG A 78 28.17 3.06 14.45
N LYS A 79 28.38 3.51 15.70
CA LYS A 79 29.52 4.31 16.12
C LYS A 79 30.77 3.44 16.14
#